data_AF-S4R5M9-F1
#
_entry.id   AF-S4R5M9-F1
#
_cell.length_a   1.000
_cell.length_b   1.000
_cell.length_c   1.000
_cell.angle_alpha   90.00
_cell.angle_beta   90.00
_cell.angle_gamma   90.00
#
_symmetry.space_group_name_H-M   'P 1'
#
loop_
_entity.id
_entity.type
_entity.pdbx_description
1 polymer ?
#
loop_
_entity_poly.entity_id
_entity_poly.type
_entity_poly.pdbx_seq_one_letter_code
_entity_poly.pdbx_strand_id
1 'polypeptide(L)'
;KNKRNACVHPCACVRAPPPPSIIVRNRRSDANRPVSRAVAACECNPFGSASDRCNGTGQCECKEGASGLKCGECLAGYYWNRGCQQNACDEELLRCQNGGECRDRQRCACAPGYSGALCEERSGCRGRGAGCGGS
;
A
#
# COMPACT_ATOMS: atom_id res chain seq x y z
N LYS A 1 7.59 -13.46 36.66
CA LYS A 1 8.42 -13.95 35.54
C LYS A 1 7.78 -13.53 34.22
N ASN A 2 8.48 -12.66 33.47
CA ASN A 2 8.39 -12.46 32.02
C ASN A 2 7.01 -12.23 31.38
N LYS A 3 6.67 -10.97 31.12
CA LYS A 3 6.22 -10.56 29.78
C LYS A 3 6.90 -9.23 29.48
N ARG A 4 7.88 -9.29 28.60
CA ARG A 4 8.64 -8.16 28.05
C ARG A 4 7.64 -7.16 27.45
N ASN A 5 7.43 -6.04 28.13
CA ASN A 5 6.72 -4.92 27.53
C ASN A 5 7.57 -4.41 26.37
N ALA A 6 7.09 -4.65 25.15
CA ALA A 6 7.69 -4.11 23.94
C ALA A 6 7.05 -2.74 23.66
N CYS A 7 7.87 -1.72 23.51
CA CYS A 7 7.43 -0.41 23.05
C CYS A 7 7.02 -0.54 21.59
N VAL A 8 5.72 -0.38 21.30
CA VAL A 8 5.22 -0.22 19.93
C VAL A 8 4.87 1.26 19.77
N HIS A 9 5.66 1.97 18.96
CA HIS A 9 5.30 3.31 18.52
C HIS A 9 4.25 3.24 17.40
N PRO A 10 3.32 4.21 17.32
CA PRO A 10 3.16 5.37 18.19
C PRO A 10 2.18 5.11 19.34
N CYS A 11 2.48 5.76 20.48
CA CYS A 11 1.88 5.58 21.80
C CYS A 11 0.36 5.62 21.84
N ALA A 12 -0.26 4.44 21.79
CA ALA A 12 -1.58 4.20 22.36
C ALA A 12 -1.53 2.86 23.09
N CYS A 13 -1.82 2.86 24.39
CA CYS A 13 -2.09 1.63 25.14
C CYS A 13 -3.49 1.13 24.74
N VAL A 14 -3.62 0.57 23.55
CA VAL A 14 -4.85 -0.13 23.18
C VAL A 14 -4.84 -1.52 23.81
N ARG A 15 -5.99 -1.95 24.35
CA ARG A 15 -6.16 -3.36 24.72
C ARG A 15 -5.87 -4.18 23.48
N ALA A 16 -5.04 -5.23 23.62
CA ALA A 16 -4.75 -6.13 22.52
C ALA A 16 -6.08 -6.56 21.86
N PRO A 17 -6.20 -6.49 20.51
CA PRO A 17 -7.39 -6.97 19.84
C PRO A 17 -7.62 -8.44 20.20
N PRO A 18 -8.88 -8.89 20.35
CA PRO A 18 -9.16 -10.30 20.58
C PRO A 18 -8.53 -11.15 19.46
N PRO A 19 -8.15 -12.40 19.73
CA PRO A 19 -7.63 -13.28 18.68
C PRO A 19 -8.65 -13.34 17.54
N PRO A 20 -8.20 -13.40 16.27
CA PRO A 20 -9.12 -13.48 15.15
C PRO A 20 -10.01 -14.71 15.34
N SER A 21 -11.32 -14.49 15.37
CA SER A 21 -12.26 -15.60 15.27
C SER A 21 -11.97 -16.29 13.93
N ILE A 22 -11.50 -17.53 13.98
CA ILE A 22 -11.40 -18.38 12.80
C ILE A 22 -12.85 -18.63 12.35
N ILE A 23 -13.36 -17.76 11.48
CA ILE A 23 -14.57 -18.04 10.75
C ILE A 23 -14.17 -19.09 9.73
N VAL A 24 -14.47 -20.36 10.02
CA VAL A 24 -14.43 -21.44 9.02
C VAL A 24 -15.50 -21.10 7.99
N ARG A 25 -15.13 -20.31 6.99
CA ARG A 25 -15.92 -20.14 5.78
C ARG A 25 -15.89 -21.49 5.09
N ASN A 26 -16.96 -22.28 5.26
CA ASN A 26 -17.23 -23.39 4.37
C ASN A 26 -17.39 -22.81 2.97
N ARG A 27 -16.31 -22.79 2.20
CA ARG A 27 -16.41 -22.60 0.75
C ARG A 27 -17.22 -23.78 0.27
N ARG A 28 -18.49 -23.55 -0.05
CA ARG A 28 -19.15 -24.40 -1.03
C ARG A 28 -18.29 -24.28 -2.27
N SER A 29 -17.51 -25.33 -2.55
CA SER A 29 -16.87 -25.48 -3.84
C SER A 29 -17.99 -25.63 -4.84
N ASP A 30 -18.47 -24.51 -5.36
CA ASP A 30 -19.23 -24.47 -6.61
C ASP A 30 -18.26 -24.87 -7.72
N ALA A 31 -17.92 -26.17 -7.75
CA ALA A 31 -17.07 -26.85 -8.73
C ALA A 31 -17.78 -27.02 -10.08
N ASN A 32 -18.81 -26.20 -10.34
CA ASN A 32 -19.56 -26.16 -11.57
C ASN A 32 -19.74 -24.72 -12.07
N ARG A 33 -18.68 -23.91 -11.91
CA ARG A 33 -18.51 -22.78 -12.83
C ARG A 33 -17.83 -23.34 -14.06
N PRO A 34 -18.42 -23.23 -15.28
CA PRO A 34 -17.70 -23.62 -16.47
C PRO A 34 -16.41 -22.81 -16.46
N VAL A 35 -15.27 -23.51 -16.34
CA VAL A 35 -14.01 -22.95 -16.81
C VAL A 35 -14.18 -22.96 -18.33
N SER A 36 -14.93 -21.98 -18.84
CA SER A 36 -14.79 -21.59 -20.23
C SER A 36 -13.29 -21.47 -20.38
N ARG A 37 -12.72 -22.30 -21.25
CA ARG A 37 -11.33 -22.17 -21.69
C ARG A 37 -11.30 -20.85 -22.44
N ALA A 38 -11.34 -19.77 -21.67
CA ALA A 38 -11.38 -18.43 -22.14
C ALA A 38 -10.02 -18.27 -22.79
N VAL A 39 -10.02 -18.07 -24.10
CA VAL A 39 -9.16 -17.02 -24.63
C VAL A 39 -9.40 -15.87 -23.66
N ALA A 40 -8.43 -15.59 -22.77
CA ALA A 40 -8.63 -14.62 -21.71
C ALA A 40 -9.08 -13.35 -22.41
N ALA A 41 -10.37 -13.01 -22.30
CA ALA A 41 -10.93 -11.89 -23.03
C ALA A 41 -10.03 -10.69 -22.76
N CYS A 42 -9.78 -9.83 -23.76
CA CYS A 42 -8.95 -8.64 -23.57
C CYS A 42 -9.69 -7.63 -22.67
N GLU A 43 -9.88 -7.97 -21.40
CA GLU A 43 -10.46 -7.14 -20.36
C GLU A 43 -9.37 -6.23 -19.80
N CYS A 44 -8.73 -5.48 -20.68
CA CYS A 44 -7.70 -4.53 -20.32
C CYS A 44 -8.33 -3.39 -19.51
N ASN A 45 -7.68 -2.98 -18.41
CA ASN A 45 -8.21 -1.90 -17.59
C ASN A 45 -8.03 -0.56 -18.34
N PRO A 46 -9.09 0.19 -18.67
CA PRO A 46 -8.95 1.41 -19.49
C PRO A 46 -8.09 2.49 -18.83
N PHE A 47 -7.99 2.47 -17.49
CA PHE A 47 -7.18 3.41 -16.74
C PHE A 47 -5.71 2.99 -16.63
N GLY A 48 -5.41 1.69 -16.66
CA GLY A 48 -4.05 1.15 -16.55
C GLY A 48 -3.45 0.66 -17.86
N SER A 49 -4.26 0.44 -18.90
CA SER A 49 -3.84 -0.03 -20.21
C SER A 49 -3.78 1.12 -21.22
N ALA A 50 -2.86 1.00 -22.19
CA ALA A 50 -2.72 1.92 -23.30
C ALA A 50 -3.85 1.75 -24.33
N SER A 51 -4.39 0.52 -24.44
CA SER A 51 -5.54 0.20 -25.28
C SER A 51 -6.31 -1.00 -24.72
N ASP A 52 -7.49 -1.24 -25.27
CA ASP A 52 -8.31 -2.42 -24.96
C ASP A 52 -7.83 -3.69 -25.69
N ARG A 53 -6.68 -3.62 -26.36
CA ARG A 53 -6.08 -4.74 -27.11
C ARG A 53 -5.11 -5.50 -26.22
N CYS A 54 -5.07 -6.82 -26.41
CA CYS A 54 -4.13 -7.72 -25.75
C CYS A 54 -3.45 -8.63 -26.76
N ASN A 55 -2.28 -9.15 -26.40
CA ASN A 55 -1.52 -10.07 -27.25
C ASN A 55 -2.17 -11.47 -27.30
N GLY A 56 -1.58 -12.40 -28.07
CA GLY A 56 -2.08 -13.79 -28.17
C GLY A 56 -2.11 -14.57 -26.86
N THR A 57 -1.44 -14.09 -25.80
CA THR A 57 -1.47 -14.70 -24.45
C THR A 57 -2.46 -14.01 -23.51
N GLY A 58 -3.20 -12.99 -23.98
CA GLY A 58 -4.14 -12.24 -23.17
C GLY A 58 -3.54 -11.09 -22.34
N GLN A 59 -2.25 -10.78 -22.52
CA GLN A 59 -1.55 -9.68 -21.85
C GLN A 59 -1.84 -8.35 -22.54
N CYS A 60 -2.29 -7.39 -21.75
CA CYS A 60 -2.56 -6.02 -22.19
C CYS A 60 -1.28 -5.18 -22.20
N GLU A 61 -1.25 -4.17 -23.07
CA GLU A 61 -0.20 -3.15 -23.04
C GLU A 61 -0.48 -2.17 -21.91
N CYS A 62 0.37 -2.19 -20.87
CA CYS A 62 0.18 -1.36 -19.67
C CYS A 62 0.83 0.02 -19.83
N LYS A 63 0.13 1.04 -19.32
CA LYS A 63 0.67 2.40 -19.13
C LYS A 63 1.76 2.37 -18.06
N GLU A 64 2.57 3.42 -18.03
CA GLU A 64 3.61 3.59 -17.03
C GLU A 64 3.07 3.43 -15.61
N GLY A 65 3.75 2.62 -14.80
CA GLY A 65 3.33 2.33 -13.44
C GLY A 65 2.26 1.27 -13.27
N ALA A 66 1.58 0.84 -14.33
CA ALA A 66 0.60 -0.24 -14.27
C ALA A 66 1.24 -1.61 -14.61
N SER A 67 0.69 -2.67 -14.05
CA SER A 67 1.23 -4.03 -14.12
C SER A 67 0.13 -5.08 -14.01
N GLY A 68 0.52 -6.34 -14.25
CA GLY A 68 -0.39 -7.48 -14.29
C GLY A 68 -0.96 -7.75 -15.69
N LEU A 69 -1.68 -8.87 -15.84
CA LEU A 69 -2.18 -9.33 -17.14
C LEU A 69 -3.13 -8.33 -17.80
N LYS A 70 -3.91 -7.63 -16.98
CA LYS A 70 -4.96 -6.68 -17.37
C LYS A 70 -4.67 -5.23 -16.95
N CYS A 71 -3.45 -4.95 -16.49
CA CYS A 71 -3.02 -3.63 -16.03
C CYS A 71 -3.89 -3.04 -14.90
N GLY A 72 -4.37 -3.89 -13.99
CA GLY A 72 -5.17 -3.49 -12.84
C GLY A 72 -4.36 -3.22 -11.56
N GLU A 73 -3.07 -3.58 -11.57
CA GLU A 73 -2.18 -3.47 -10.42
C GLU A 73 -1.16 -2.36 -10.66
N CYS A 74 -0.75 -1.65 -9.61
CA CYS A 74 0.31 -0.65 -9.72
C CYS A 74 1.67 -1.21 -9.29
N LEU A 75 2.72 -0.81 -10.00
CA LEU A 75 4.11 -1.06 -9.63
C LEU A 75 4.42 -0.40 -8.26
N ALA A 76 5.39 -0.96 -7.56
CA ALA A 76 5.92 -0.34 -6.34
C ALA A 76 6.40 1.08 -6.67
N GLY A 77 5.85 2.10 -6.01
CA GLY A 77 6.04 3.50 -6.47
C GLY A 77 4.74 4.24 -6.69
N TYR A 78 3.74 3.50 -7.14
CA TYR A 78 2.51 4.02 -7.70
C TYR A 78 1.32 3.71 -6.81
N TYR A 79 0.28 4.53 -6.90
CA TYR A 79 -1.00 4.29 -6.26
C TYR A 79 -2.12 4.33 -7.30
N TRP A 80 -3.18 3.59 -7.04
CA TRP A 80 -4.33 3.54 -7.94
C TRP A 80 -5.26 4.73 -7.70
N ASN A 81 -5.38 5.61 -8.68
CA ASN A 81 -6.35 6.70 -8.71
C ASN A 81 -6.73 7.01 -10.16
N ARG A 82 -7.79 6.34 -10.66
CA ARG A 82 -8.17 6.37 -12.09
C ARG A 82 -6.97 6.09 -13.01
N GLY A 83 -6.14 5.14 -12.61
CA GLY A 83 -4.87 4.76 -13.25
C GLY A 83 -3.73 4.71 -12.23
N CYS A 84 -2.57 4.21 -12.64
CA CYS A 84 -1.40 4.21 -11.77
C CYS A 84 -0.72 5.57 -11.83
N GLN A 85 -0.75 6.29 -10.73
CA GLN A 85 -0.07 7.59 -10.60
C GLN A 85 1.17 7.41 -9.73
N GLN A 86 2.29 8.01 -10.15
CA GLN A 86 3.49 8.08 -9.32
C GLN A 86 3.15 8.83 -8.02
N ASN A 87 3.55 8.28 -6.88
CA ASN A 87 3.41 8.97 -5.60
C ASN A 87 4.54 9.99 -5.39
N ALA A 88 4.74 10.85 -6.39
CA ALA A 88 5.76 11.88 -6.42
C ALA A 88 5.30 13.09 -5.62
N CYS A 89 6.10 13.50 -4.63
CA CYS A 89 5.86 14.65 -3.78
C CYS A 89 6.67 15.88 -4.14
N ASP A 90 7.56 15.75 -5.11
CA ASP A 90 8.31 16.83 -5.71
C ASP A 90 8.64 16.48 -7.18
N GLU A 91 9.38 17.38 -7.84
CA GLU A 91 9.79 17.23 -9.24
C GLU A 91 10.82 16.09 -9.46
N GLU A 92 11.53 15.66 -8.42
CA GLU A 92 12.50 14.56 -8.48
C GLU A 92 11.86 13.17 -8.23
N LEU A 93 10.52 13.08 -8.26
CA LEU A 93 9.76 11.86 -8.00
C LEU A 93 9.97 11.30 -6.57
N LEU A 94 10.37 12.15 -5.62
CA LEU A 94 10.64 11.72 -4.26
C LEU A 94 9.33 11.40 -3.56
N ARG A 95 9.31 10.24 -2.89
CA ARG A 95 8.15 9.74 -2.15
C ARG A 95 8.35 10.00 -0.66
N CYS A 96 7.29 10.40 0.04
CA CYS A 96 7.31 10.41 1.49
C CYS A 96 7.57 8.99 2.02
N GLN A 97 8.58 8.85 2.87
CA GLN A 97 9.00 7.62 3.51
C GLN A 97 8.25 7.41 4.84
N ASN A 98 8.39 6.22 5.43
CA ASN A 98 7.93 5.93 6.79
C ASN A 98 6.45 6.25 7.07
N GLY A 99 5.59 6.06 6.05
CA GLY A 99 4.16 6.34 6.15
C GLY A 99 3.79 7.81 6.14
N GLY A 100 4.68 8.69 5.66
CA GLY A 100 4.33 10.09 5.39
C GLY A 100 3.33 10.23 4.24
N GLU A 101 2.44 11.22 4.35
CA GLU A 101 1.42 11.53 3.35
C GLU A 101 1.85 12.74 2.51
N CYS A 102 1.69 12.63 1.20
CA CYS A 102 2.00 13.70 0.28
C CYS A 102 0.89 14.75 0.28
N ARG A 103 1.15 15.95 0.79
CA ARG A 103 0.21 17.09 0.64
C ARG A 103 0.54 17.88 -0.61
N ASP A 104 -0.47 17.96 -1.50
CA ASP A 104 -0.47 18.78 -2.71
C ASP A 104 0.74 18.58 -3.64
N ARG A 105 1.42 17.43 -3.55
CA ARG A 105 2.67 17.14 -4.28
C ARG A 105 3.77 18.19 -4.05
N GLN A 106 3.84 18.74 -2.84
CA GLN A 106 4.81 19.77 -2.48
C GLN A 106 5.49 19.52 -1.14
N ARG A 107 4.85 18.79 -0.22
CA ARG A 107 5.41 18.53 1.11
C ARG A 107 4.88 17.26 1.72
N CYS A 108 5.76 16.52 2.37
CA CYS A 108 5.38 15.38 3.18
C CYS A 108 4.84 15.81 4.55
N ALA A 109 3.65 15.35 4.87
CA ALA A 109 3.13 15.31 6.24
C ALA A 109 3.60 14.00 6.89
N CYS A 110 4.52 14.11 7.85
CA CYS A 110 5.18 12.94 8.41
C CYS A 110 4.36 12.24 9.50
N ALA A 111 4.43 10.90 9.50
CA ALA A 111 3.91 10.09 10.59
C ALA A 111 4.64 10.38 11.90
N PRO A 112 4.01 10.15 13.08
CA PRO A 112 4.60 10.49 14.37
C PRO A 112 6.01 9.93 14.60
N GLY A 113 6.93 10.83 14.92
CA GLY A 113 8.34 10.55 15.19
C GLY A 113 9.19 10.39 13.92
N TYR A 114 8.68 10.72 12.75
CA TYR A 114 9.46 10.91 11.53
C TYR A 114 9.44 12.37 11.08
N SER A 115 10.57 12.84 10.54
CA SER A 115 10.83 14.21 10.08
C SER A 115 11.76 14.19 8.88
N GLY A 116 12.12 15.36 8.37
CA GLY A 116 12.83 15.51 7.10
C GLY A 116 11.85 15.87 5.98
N ALA A 117 12.40 16.25 4.83
CA ALA A 117 11.58 16.70 3.68
C ALA A 117 10.70 15.57 3.13
N LEU A 118 11.18 14.33 3.28
CA LEU A 118 10.54 13.09 2.85
C LEU A 118 10.22 12.16 4.02
N CYS A 119 10.21 12.66 5.26
CA CYS A 119 10.02 11.82 6.45
C CYS A 119 11.06 10.70 6.61
N GLU A 120 12.26 10.90 6.07
CA GLU A 120 13.40 9.97 6.07
C GLU A 120 14.09 9.89 7.43
N GLU A 121 13.96 10.93 8.25
CA GLU A 121 14.61 11.04 9.55
C GLU A 121 13.69 10.57 10.68
N ARG A 122 14.26 9.97 11.73
CA ARG A 122 13.56 9.68 12.98
C ARG A 122 13.64 10.92 13.89
N SER A 123 12.55 11.65 14.04
CA SER A 123 12.44 12.85 14.92
C SER A 123 12.49 12.55 16.41
N GLY A 124 12.49 11.28 16.80
CA GLY A 124 12.40 10.85 18.19
C GLY A 124 13.38 9.75 18.50
N CYS A 125 14.64 10.13 18.72
CA CYS A 125 15.62 9.50 19.62
C CYS A 125 16.77 10.49 19.90
N ARG A 126 16.46 11.65 20.50
CA ARG A 126 17.49 12.51 21.10
C ARG A 126 17.10 12.82 22.54
N GLY A 127 17.61 11.98 23.45
CA GLY A 127 17.49 12.21 24.88
C GLY A 127 17.53 10.92 25.68
N ARG A 128 18.67 10.64 26.30
CA ARG A 128 18.72 9.79 27.50
C ARG A 128 17.79 10.44 28.54
N GLY A 129 16.64 9.83 28.85
CA GLY A 129 15.89 10.13 30.08
C GLY A 129 14.68 11.08 30.02
N ALA A 130 13.96 11.22 28.91
CA ALA A 130 12.63 11.85 28.95
C ALA A 130 11.54 10.76 29.06
N GLY A 131 11.16 10.43 30.30
CA GLY A 131 10.00 9.59 30.57
C GLY A 131 8.71 10.26 30.09
N CYS A 132 7.75 9.44 29.67
CA CYS A 132 6.37 9.85 29.44
C CYS A 132 5.71 10.16 30.80
N GLY A 133 5.88 11.38 31.29
CA GLY A 133 5.13 11.91 32.42
C GLY A 133 3.77 12.42 31.95
N GLY A 134 2.72 11.64 32.17
CA GLY A 134 1.34 12.14 32.18
C GLY A 134 0.96 12.42 33.64
N SER A 135 0.56 13.66 33.91
CA SER A 135 0.08 14.17 35.20
C SER A 135 -1.15 13.44 35.74
#